data_AF-A0A2E1BYJ8-F1
#
_entry.id   AF-A0A2E1BYJ8-F1
#
_cell.length_a   1.000
_cell.length_b   1.000
_cell.length_c   1.000
_cell.angle_alpha   90.00
_cell.angle_beta   90.00
_cell.angle_gamma   90.00
#
_symmetry.space_group_name_H-M   'P 1'
#
loop_
_entity.id
_entity.type
_entity.pdbx_description
1 polymer ?
#
loop_
_entity_poly.entity_id
_entity_poly.type
_entity_poly.pdbx_seq_one_letter_code
_entity_poly.pdbx_strand_id
1 'polypeptide(L)'
;MEEAPMYKIPTIDLSAKSLLMLAQLGFFCVFAYWGYEDADTTAELMWPVMMLGAGLSLFLSVPNARKGTTLGIPAIMVIMGIATGETDMAFWAVFMLIIIGSLAYLPALAMGDPSLGLDEKSREMRLKGLYSLFAIMMLFMFSVVMSAAMDGEFADDGEDTDQVYTVEGNDKTIAQAGFAFGVIGLLVFMAIAVLGVELGPLRPWHGGALFSGAVFVDSYLWVTIADAAPVEFLWALAAGGIFTLVPCIAYENGHSPDESE
;
A
#
# COMPACT_ATOMS: atom_id res chain seq x y z
N MET A 1 -9.62 -19.84 -33.61
CA MET A 1 -8.91 -19.21 -32.47
C MET A 1 -9.93 -19.09 -31.36
N GLU A 2 -9.74 -19.79 -30.25
CA GLU A 2 -10.51 -19.48 -29.04
C GLU A 2 -10.13 -18.07 -28.58
N GLU A 3 -11.11 -17.23 -28.31
CA GLU A 3 -10.89 -15.91 -27.73
C GLU A 3 -10.26 -16.10 -26.35
N ALA A 4 -9.16 -15.39 -26.09
CA ALA A 4 -8.55 -15.38 -24.77
C ALA A 4 -9.58 -14.79 -23.76
N PRO A 5 -9.72 -15.37 -22.55
CA PRO A 5 -10.70 -14.91 -21.59
C PRO A 5 -10.43 -13.45 -21.19
N MET A 6 -11.49 -12.62 -21.16
CA MET A 6 -11.40 -11.19 -20.83
C MET A 6 -11.04 -10.92 -19.36
N TYR A 7 -11.20 -11.90 -18.48
CA TYR A 7 -10.84 -11.83 -17.07
C TYR A 7 -10.61 -13.24 -16.50
N LYS A 8 -10.02 -13.35 -15.31
CA LYS A 8 -9.84 -14.59 -14.56
C LYS A 8 -10.33 -14.40 -13.13
N ILE A 9 -11.24 -15.26 -12.69
CA ILE A 9 -11.67 -15.27 -11.28
C ILE A 9 -10.54 -15.91 -10.46
N PRO A 10 -9.94 -15.20 -9.49
CA PRO A 10 -8.92 -15.77 -8.64
C PRO A 10 -9.51 -16.86 -7.75
N THR A 11 -8.75 -17.93 -7.52
CA THR A 11 -9.08 -18.89 -6.46
C THR A 11 -8.75 -18.25 -5.12
N ILE A 12 -9.75 -18.15 -4.23
CA ILE A 12 -9.57 -17.62 -2.88
C ILE A 12 -9.50 -18.81 -1.92
N ASP A 13 -8.31 -19.05 -1.40
CA ASP A 13 -8.03 -19.92 -0.27
C ASP A 13 -7.44 -19.11 0.90
N LEU A 14 -7.22 -19.71 2.06
CA LEU A 14 -6.55 -19.03 3.18
C LEU A 14 -5.01 -18.98 3.03
N SER A 15 -4.48 -19.13 1.80
CA SER A 15 -3.04 -19.02 1.55
C SER A 15 -2.57 -17.56 1.57
N ALA A 16 -1.26 -17.37 1.79
CA ALA A 16 -0.63 -16.05 1.74
C ALA A 16 -0.88 -15.33 0.40
N LYS A 17 -0.92 -16.07 -0.72
CA LYS A 17 -1.18 -15.49 -2.07
C LYS A 17 -2.60 -14.93 -2.18
N SER A 18 -3.59 -15.71 -1.73
CA SER A 18 -4.99 -15.28 -1.74
C SER A 18 -5.23 -14.10 -0.79
N LEU A 19 -4.64 -14.14 0.40
CA LEU A 19 -4.69 -13.03 1.34
C LEU A 19 -4.02 -11.77 0.78
N LEU A 20 -2.92 -11.90 0.02
CA LEU A 20 -2.28 -10.75 -0.62
C LEU A 20 -3.13 -10.14 -1.73
N MET A 21 -3.83 -10.97 -2.53
CA MET A 21 -4.79 -10.48 -3.53
C MET A 21 -5.96 -9.75 -2.87
N LEU A 22 -6.47 -10.26 -1.74
CA LEU A 22 -7.52 -9.61 -0.98
C LEU A 22 -7.04 -8.32 -0.30
N ALA A 23 -5.80 -8.30 0.21
CA ALA A 23 -5.19 -7.09 0.76
C ALA A 23 -5.05 -6.00 -0.30
N GLN A 24 -4.62 -6.37 -1.52
CA GLN A 24 -4.56 -5.46 -2.66
C GLN A 24 -5.95 -4.90 -2.98
N LEU A 25 -6.97 -5.76 -3.12
CA LEU A 25 -8.34 -5.31 -3.38
C LEU A 25 -8.87 -4.40 -2.25
N GLY A 26 -8.67 -4.81 -0.99
CA GLY A 26 -9.08 -4.06 0.19
C GLY A 26 -8.51 -2.64 0.22
N PHE A 27 -7.25 -2.48 -0.19
CA PHE A 27 -6.61 -1.17 -0.27
C PHE A 27 -7.34 -0.23 -1.24
N PHE A 28 -7.69 -0.73 -2.44
CA PHE A 28 -8.47 0.03 -3.41
C PHE A 28 -9.91 0.29 -2.94
N CYS A 29 -10.53 -0.65 -2.22
CA CYS A 29 -11.86 -0.46 -1.65
C CYS A 29 -11.88 0.64 -0.59
N VAL A 30 -10.84 0.74 0.25
CA VAL A 30 -10.72 1.83 1.23
C VAL A 30 -10.56 3.18 0.53
N PHE A 31 -9.68 3.26 -0.48
CA PHE A 31 -9.52 4.50 -1.25
C PHE A 31 -10.80 4.95 -1.93
N ALA A 32 -11.61 3.98 -2.37
CA ALA A 32 -12.94 4.25 -2.88
C ALA A 32 -13.96 4.63 -1.81
N TYR A 33 -13.79 4.15 -0.57
CA TYR A 33 -14.64 4.57 0.52
C TYR A 33 -14.36 6.02 0.91
N TRP A 34 -13.09 6.39 1.14
CA TRP A 34 -12.71 7.75 1.51
C TRP A 34 -13.20 8.76 0.49
N GLY A 35 -12.86 8.59 -0.79
CA GLY A 35 -13.38 9.54 -1.79
C GLY A 35 -14.86 9.38 -2.16
N TYR A 36 -15.58 8.43 -1.58
CA TYR A 36 -17.05 8.44 -1.59
C TYR A 36 -17.61 9.26 -0.42
N GLU A 37 -16.98 9.18 0.74
CA GLU A 37 -17.32 9.97 1.92
C GLU A 37 -17.12 11.47 1.66
N ASP A 38 -16.04 11.82 0.94
CA ASP A 38 -15.70 13.20 0.57
C ASP A 38 -16.47 13.72 -0.66
N ALA A 39 -17.30 12.91 -1.32
CA ALA A 39 -17.96 13.30 -2.56
C ALA A 39 -19.31 14.00 -2.33
N ASP A 40 -19.35 15.30 -2.62
CA ASP A 40 -20.55 16.14 -2.62
C ASP A 40 -21.20 16.24 -4.00
N THR A 41 -20.42 16.06 -5.08
CA THR A 41 -20.90 16.14 -6.46
C THR A 41 -20.76 14.83 -7.23
N THR A 42 -21.55 14.70 -8.30
CA THR A 42 -21.42 13.55 -9.21
C THR A 42 -20.05 13.50 -9.91
N ALA A 43 -19.36 14.64 -10.05
CA ALA A 43 -18.03 14.67 -10.63
C ALA A 43 -16.98 14.06 -9.68
N GLU A 44 -17.08 14.30 -8.37
CA GLU A 44 -16.21 13.72 -7.35
C GLU A 44 -16.37 12.20 -7.22
N LEU A 45 -17.58 11.66 -7.46
CA LEU A 45 -17.82 10.21 -7.53
C LEU A 45 -16.96 9.49 -8.59
N MET A 46 -16.29 10.21 -9.49
CA MET A 46 -15.34 9.59 -10.39
C MET A 46 -14.17 8.94 -9.66
N TRP A 47 -13.64 9.55 -8.60
CA TRP A 47 -12.54 8.97 -7.82
C TRP A 47 -12.87 7.59 -7.24
N PRO A 48 -13.96 7.41 -6.47
CA PRO A 48 -14.27 6.12 -5.89
C PRO A 48 -14.61 5.07 -6.96
N VAL A 49 -15.25 5.46 -8.06
CA VAL A 49 -15.50 4.57 -9.21
C VAL A 49 -14.19 4.10 -9.85
N MET A 50 -13.22 5.00 -10.05
CA MET A 50 -11.90 4.65 -10.59
C MET A 50 -11.15 3.69 -9.68
N MET A 51 -11.18 3.92 -8.36
CA MET A 51 -10.50 3.07 -7.39
C MET A 51 -11.11 1.67 -7.32
N LEU A 52 -12.44 1.56 -7.27
CA LEU A 52 -13.11 0.25 -7.35
C LEU A 52 -12.82 -0.45 -8.68
N GLY A 53 -12.91 0.27 -9.80
CA GLY A 53 -12.63 -0.27 -11.13
C GLY A 53 -11.19 -0.79 -11.24
N ALA A 54 -10.22 -0.04 -10.73
CA ALA A 54 -8.83 -0.43 -10.67
C ALA A 54 -8.62 -1.68 -9.80
N GLY A 55 -9.10 -1.68 -8.56
CA GLY A 55 -8.99 -2.81 -7.64
C GLY A 55 -9.61 -4.09 -8.20
N LEU A 56 -10.83 -4.00 -8.74
CA LEU A 56 -11.51 -5.14 -9.35
C LEU A 56 -10.79 -5.63 -10.62
N SER A 57 -10.29 -4.72 -11.45
CA SER A 57 -9.56 -5.11 -12.67
C SER A 57 -8.26 -5.87 -12.35
N LEU A 58 -7.56 -5.48 -11.28
CA LEU A 58 -6.37 -6.17 -10.80
C LEU A 58 -6.75 -7.52 -10.18
N PHE A 59 -7.76 -7.55 -9.31
CA PHE A 59 -8.24 -8.76 -8.65
C PHE A 59 -8.70 -9.82 -9.66
N LEU A 60 -9.43 -9.39 -10.70
CA LEU A 60 -9.90 -10.24 -11.79
C LEU A 60 -8.85 -10.47 -12.90
N SER A 61 -7.60 -10.02 -12.70
CA SER A 61 -6.50 -10.20 -13.64
C SER A 61 -6.85 -9.79 -15.08
N VAL A 62 -7.57 -8.67 -15.24
CA VAL A 62 -7.96 -8.13 -16.55
C VAL A 62 -6.69 -7.79 -17.36
N PRO A 63 -6.64 -8.10 -18.67
CA PRO A 63 -5.49 -7.77 -19.49
C PRO A 63 -5.09 -6.30 -19.39
N ASN A 64 -3.80 -6.04 -19.18
CA ASN A 64 -3.23 -4.70 -19.02
C ASN A 64 -3.70 -3.90 -17.79
N ALA A 65 -4.46 -4.49 -16.85
CA ALA A 65 -4.98 -3.81 -15.66
C ALA A 65 -3.89 -3.02 -14.92
N ARG A 66 -2.71 -3.61 -14.68
CA ARG A 66 -1.60 -2.92 -13.99
C ARG A 66 -1.16 -1.62 -14.66
N LYS A 67 -1.04 -1.64 -15.99
CA LYS A 67 -0.67 -0.44 -16.76
C LYS A 67 -1.80 0.59 -16.73
N GLY A 68 -3.03 0.12 -16.92
CA GLY A 68 -4.23 0.95 -16.89
C GLY A 68 -4.42 1.62 -15.53
N THR A 69 -4.28 0.89 -14.43
CA THR A 69 -4.37 1.40 -13.06
C THR A 69 -3.23 2.38 -12.77
N THR A 70 -1.97 1.99 -13.01
CA THR A 70 -0.79 2.79 -12.65
C THR A 70 -0.68 4.11 -13.42
N LEU A 71 -1.04 4.11 -14.71
CA LEU A 71 -0.93 5.29 -15.55
C LEU A 71 -2.27 6.03 -15.69
N GLY A 72 -3.39 5.29 -15.71
CA GLY A 72 -4.71 5.86 -15.93
C GLY A 72 -5.20 6.70 -14.76
N ILE A 73 -4.99 6.25 -13.50
CA ILE A 73 -5.42 7.03 -12.34
C ILE A 73 -4.69 8.40 -12.29
N PRO A 74 -3.34 8.47 -12.29
CA PRO A 74 -2.64 9.75 -12.36
C PRO A 74 -3.00 10.59 -13.58
N ALA A 75 -3.19 9.98 -14.75
CA ALA A 75 -3.58 10.72 -15.95
C ALA A 75 -4.94 11.40 -15.78
N ILE A 76 -5.92 10.72 -15.18
CA ILE A 76 -7.23 11.31 -14.92
C ILE A 76 -7.13 12.41 -13.87
N MET A 77 -6.33 12.24 -12.81
CA MET A 77 -6.06 13.32 -11.83
C MET A 77 -5.49 14.57 -12.51
N VAL A 78 -4.52 14.42 -13.42
CA VAL A 78 -3.96 15.57 -14.16
C VAL A 78 -5.01 16.22 -15.06
N ILE A 79 -5.83 15.43 -15.76
CA ILE A 79 -6.90 15.96 -16.62
C ILE A 79 -7.91 16.75 -15.79
N MET A 80 -8.30 16.22 -14.63
CA MET A 80 -9.23 16.88 -13.71
C MET A 80 -8.65 18.16 -13.14
N GLY A 81 -7.41 18.13 -12.61
CA GLY A 81 -6.76 19.33 -12.12
C GLY A 81 -6.64 20.44 -13.17
N ILE A 82 -6.42 20.08 -14.44
CA ILE A 82 -6.44 21.07 -15.55
C ILE A 82 -7.87 21.58 -15.80
N ALA A 83 -8.88 20.71 -15.75
CA ALA A 83 -10.26 21.07 -16.02
C ALA A 83 -10.89 21.93 -14.92
N THR A 84 -10.56 21.69 -13.65
CA THR A 84 -11.03 22.44 -12.48
C THR A 84 -10.16 23.66 -12.17
N GLY A 85 -8.92 23.68 -12.68
CA GLY A 85 -7.93 24.72 -12.39
C GLY A 85 -7.12 24.46 -11.12
N GLU A 86 -7.30 23.31 -10.46
CA GLU A 86 -6.57 22.87 -9.28
C GLU A 86 -5.23 22.23 -9.67
N THR A 87 -4.21 23.08 -9.79
CA THR A 87 -2.87 22.63 -10.19
C THR A 87 -2.20 21.70 -9.17
N ASP A 88 -2.63 21.73 -7.91
CA ASP A 88 -2.08 20.88 -6.85
C ASP A 88 -2.42 19.41 -7.08
N MET A 89 -3.59 19.11 -7.67
CA MET A 89 -3.97 17.75 -8.04
C MET A 89 -3.01 17.14 -9.07
N ALA A 90 -2.45 17.95 -9.98
CA ALA A 90 -1.47 17.49 -10.96
C ALA A 90 -0.10 17.18 -10.32
N PHE A 91 0.27 17.91 -9.27
CA PHE A 91 1.46 17.60 -8.46
C PHE A 91 1.26 16.29 -7.68
N TRP A 92 0.11 16.15 -7.01
CA TRP A 92 -0.26 14.95 -6.26
C TRP A 92 -0.33 13.68 -7.13
N ALA A 93 -0.68 13.82 -8.42
CA ALA A 93 -0.69 12.71 -9.37
C ALA A 93 0.67 11.99 -9.49
N VAL A 94 1.79 12.69 -9.28
CA VAL A 94 3.13 12.08 -9.31
C VAL A 94 3.33 11.12 -8.14
N PHE A 95 2.87 11.48 -6.94
CA PHE A 95 2.93 10.60 -5.77
C PHE A 95 1.96 9.43 -5.89
N MET A 96 0.76 9.69 -6.44
CA MET A 96 -0.21 8.64 -6.72
C MET A 96 0.33 7.63 -7.74
N LEU A 97 1.16 8.03 -8.70
CA LEU A 97 1.83 7.07 -9.60
C LEU A 97 2.70 6.08 -8.81
N ILE A 98 3.40 6.54 -7.78
CA ILE A 98 4.23 5.68 -6.93
C ILE A 98 3.35 4.79 -6.04
N ILE A 99 2.31 5.33 -5.40
CA ILE A 99 1.39 4.56 -4.55
C ILE A 99 0.68 3.48 -5.38
N ILE A 100 -0.05 3.89 -6.42
CA ILE A 100 -0.85 3.00 -7.26
C ILE A 100 0.06 2.03 -8.02
N GLY A 101 1.23 2.48 -8.49
CA GLY A 101 2.23 1.61 -9.10
C GLY A 101 2.73 0.54 -8.13
N SER A 102 3.03 0.91 -6.88
CA SER A 102 3.42 -0.04 -5.85
C SER A 102 2.32 -1.06 -5.58
N LEU A 103 1.08 -0.61 -5.41
CA LEU A 103 -0.07 -1.48 -5.19
C LEU A 103 -0.32 -2.41 -6.37
N ALA A 104 -0.20 -1.94 -7.61
CA ALA A 104 -0.42 -2.75 -8.80
C ALA A 104 0.67 -3.80 -9.05
N TYR A 105 1.92 -3.48 -8.72
CA TYR A 105 3.09 -4.30 -9.08
C TYR A 105 3.68 -5.12 -7.94
N LEU A 106 3.66 -4.68 -6.68
CA LEU A 106 4.27 -5.42 -5.56
C LEU A 106 3.68 -6.84 -5.39
N PRO A 107 2.35 -7.04 -5.41
CA PRO A 107 1.79 -8.39 -5.34
C PRO A 107 2.23 -9.29 -6.50
N ALA A 108 2.27 -8.75 -7.71
CA ALA A 108 2.66 -9.49 -8.91
C ALA A 108 4.15 -9.86 -8.90
N LEU A 109 5.01 -8.94 -8.42
CA LEU A 109 6.43 -9.18 -8.23
C LEU A 109 6.68 -10.25 -7.16
N ALA A 110 5.95 -10.21 -6.04
CA ALA A 110 6.08 -11.19 -4.97
C ALA A 110 5.66 -12.60 -5.43
N MET A 111 4.55 -12.68 -6.18
CA MET A 111 4.02 -13.95 -6.67
C MET A 111 4.75 -14.51 -7.90
N GLY A 112 5.66 -13.75 -8.51
CA GLY A 112 6.36 -14.19 -9.72
C GLY A 112 5.45 -14.26 -10.95
N ASP A 113 4.52 -13.32 -11.11
CA ASP A 113 3.55 -13.33 -12.21
C ASP A 113 4.25 -13.30 -13.60
N PRO A 114 4.04 -14.33 -14.45
CA PRO A 114 4.66 -14.42 -15.77
C PRO A 114 4.30 -13.26 -16.72
N SER A 115 3.15 -12.60 -16.51
CA SER A 115 2.72 -11.46 -17.34
C SER A 115 3.63 -10.24 -17.23
N LEU A 116 4.52 -10.21 -16.23
CA LEU A 116 5.55 -9.17 -16.12
C LEU A 116 6.70 -9.38 -17.12
N GLY A 117 6.90 -10.59 -17.63
CA GLY A 117 7.97 -10.90 -18.59
C GLY A 117 9.37 -10.65 -18.02
N LEU A 118 9.56 -10.86 -16.72
CA LEU A 118 10.82 -10.64 -16.02
C LEU A 118 11.48 -11.96 -15.64
N ASP A 119 12.79 -12.02 -15.81
CA ASP A 119 13.61 -13.04 -15.16
C ASP A 119 13.63 -12.82 -13.63
N GLU A 120 14.04 -13.86 -12.90
CA GLU A 120 14.05 -13.87 -11.43
C GLU A 120 14.88 -12.73 -10.84
N LYS A 121 16.09 -12.49 -11.36
CA LYS A 121 16.98 -11.45 -10.87
C LYS A 121 16.38 -10.05 -11.10
N SER A 122 15.82 -9.81 -12.28
CA SER A 122 15.14 -8.55 -12.58
C SER A 122 13.90 -8.34 -11.71
N ARG A 123 13.11 -9.40 -11.48
CA ARG A 123 11.92 -9.37 -10.61
C ARG A 123 12.31 -9.00 -9.18
N GLU A 124 13.28 -9.70 -8.61
CA GLU A 124 13.76 -9.48 -7.24
C GLU A 124 14.32 -8.05 -7.05
N MET A 125 15.14 -7.60 -8.00
CA MET A 125 15.69 -6.23 -7.97
C MET A 125 14.59 -5.16 -7.99
N ARG A 126 13.54 -5.35 -8.80
CA ARG A 126 12.40 -4.43 -8.84
C ARG A 126 11.56 -4.51 -7.58
N LEU A 127 11.33 -5.71 -7.03
CA LEU A 127 10.57 -5.90 -5.80
C LEU A 127 11.22 -5.15 -4.64
N LYS A 128 12.52 -5.38 -4.39
CA LYS A 128 13.19 -4.77 -3.25
C LYS A 128 13.28 -3.25 -3.35
N GLY A 129 13.50 -2.72 -4.57
CA GLY A 129 13.49 -1.28 -4.81
C GLY A 129 12.11 -0.65 -4.61
N LEU A 130 11.08 -1.22 -5.25
CA LEU A 130 9.72 -0.69 -5.18
C LEU A 130 9.13 -0.79 -3.77
N TYR A 131 9.36 -1.91 -3.08
CA TYR A 131 8.89 -2.11 -1.71
C TYR A 131 9.52 -1.09 -0.76
N SER A 132 10.83 -0.87 -0.87
CA SER A 132 11.53 0.09 -0.02
C SER A 132 11.03 1.51 -0.26
N LEU A 133 10.88 1.91 -1.53
CA LEU A 133 10.33 3.22 -1.89
C LEU A 133 8.91 3.40 -1.34
N PHE A 134 8.05 2.40 -1.52
CA PHE A 134 6.68 2.43 -1.03
C PHE A 134 6.62 2.53 0.49
N ALA A 135 7.40 1.73 1.22
CA ALA A 135 7.46 1.76 2.68
C ALA A 135 8.00 3.08 3.22
N ILE A 136 9.07 3.64 2.61
CA ILE A 136 9.59 4.97 2.99
C ILE A 136 8.52 6.03 2.81
N MET A 137 7.87 6.06 1.66
CA MET A 137 6.85 7.06 1.36
C MET A 137 5.63 6.90 2.28
N MET A 138 5.19 5.67 2.55
CA MET A 138 4.07 5.44 3.48
C MET A 138 4.39 5.88 4.90
N LEU A 139 5.60 5.61 5.40
CA LEU A 139 5.98 5.97 6.78
C LEU A 139 6.20 7.47 6.98
N PHE A 140 6.86 8.13 6.02
CA PHE A 140 7.32 9.51 6.21
C PHE A 140 6.43 10.57 5.57
N MET A 141 5.55 10.18 4.64
CA MET A 141 4.73 11.12 3.89
C MET A 141 3.23 10.90 4.10
N PHE A 142 2.78 9.65 4.24
CA PHE A 142 1.35 9.33 4.37
C PHE A 142 0.91 8.93 5.78
N SER A 143 1.85 8.72 6.69
CA SER A 143 1.54 8.32 8.07
C SER A 143 1.70 9.51 9.01
N VAL A 144 0.79 9.61 9.98
CA VAL A 144 0.81 10.62 11.04
C VAL A 144 1.66 10.20 12.24
N VAL A 145 2.12 8.94 12.27
CA VAL A 145 2.81 8.35 13.43
C VAL A 145 4.10 9.11 13.76
N MET A 146 4.81 9.66 12.77
CA MET A 146 6.03 10.45 13.02
C MET A 146 5.73 11.77 13.73
N SER A 147 4.79 12.57 13.23
CA SER A 147 4.43 13.86 13.83
C SER A 147 3.81 13.64 15.22
N ALA A 148 2.92 12.65 15.36
CA ALA A 148 2.35 12.27 16.64
C ALA A 148 3.44 11.85 17.66
N ALA A 149 4.47 11.11 17.23
CA ALA A 149 5.55 10.65 18.09
C ALA A 149 6.51 11.79 18.51
N MET A 150 6.87 12.65 17.56
CA MET A 150 7.91 13.68 17.72
C MET A 150 7.32 14.96 18.28
N ASP A 151 6.34 15.52 17.57
CA ASP A 151 5.76 16.82 17.85
C ASP A 151 4.64 16.69 18.90
N GLY A 152 4.00 15.52 19.00
CA GLY A 152 2.85 15.32 19.88
C GLY A 152 1.58 15.90 19.29
N GLU A 153 1.53 16.04 17.97
CA GLU A 153 0.36 16.46 17.24
C GLU A 153 0.40 15.93 15.81
N PHE A 154 -0.75 15.82 15.18
CA PHE A 154 -0.87 15.59 13.74
C PHE A 154 -2.07 16.37 13.19
N ALA A 155 -2.03 16.68 11.90
CA ALA A 155 -3.07 17.44 11.23
C ALA A 155 -3.90 16.53 10.32
N ASP A 156 -5.18 16.86 10.21
CA ASP A 156 -6.05 16.49 9.10
C ASP A 156 -6.22 17.71 8.21
N ASP A 157 -5.63 17.64 7.02
CA ASP A 157 -5.65 18.69 6.00
C ASP A 157 -6.96 18.56 5.20
N GLY A 158 -8.09 18.83 5.86
CA GLY A 158 -9.43 18.82 5.25
C GLY A 158 -9.74 20.08 4.41
N GLU A 159 -10.81 20.06 3.63
CA GLU A 159 -11.13 21.12 2.66
C GLU A 159 -11.44 22.51 3.26
N ASP A 160 -11.99 22.57 4.49
CA ASP A 160 -12.47 23.83 5.09
C ASP A 160 -11.53 24.42 6.16
N THR A 161 -10.92 23.59 7.01
CA THR A 161 -9.96 24.02 8.04
C THR A 161 -9.06 22.87 8.47
N ASP A 162 -7.74 23.10 8.48
CA ASP A 162 -6.77 22.19 9.07
C ASP A 162 -7.13 21.90 10.54
N GLN A 163 -7.43 20.65 10.84
CA GLN A 163 -7.69 20.21 12.21
C GLN A 163 -6.40 19.65 12.81
N VAL A 164 -5.88 20.29 13.84
CA VAL A 164 -4.70 19.81 14.57
C VAL A 164 -5.13 19.04 15.80
N TYR A 165 -4.77 17.77 15.85
CA TYR A 165 -5.04 16.86 16.96
C TYR A 165 -3.83 16.77 17.87
N THR A 166 -4.02 17.06 19.16
CA THR A 166 -2.97 16.91 20.17
C THR A 166 -2.89 15.47 20.65
N VAL A 167 -1.68 14.93 20.72
CA VAL A 167 -1.36 13.56 21.16
C VAL A 167 -0.54 13.64 22.45
N GLU A 168 -1.15 13.24 23.57
CA GLU A 168 -0.55 13.34 24.89
C GLU A 168 -0.47 11.99 25.63
N GLY A 169 0.31 11.97 26.72
CA GLY A 169 0.34 10.86 27.67
C GLY A 169 0.65 9.50 27.04
N ASN A 170 -0.25 8.53 27.25
CA ASN A 170 -0.09 7.17 26.75
C ASN A 170 -0.14 7.12 25.22
N ASP A 171 -0.95 7.96 24.58
CA ASP A 171 -1.10 7.95 23.12
C ASP A 171 0.17 8.44 22.43
N LYS A 172 0.87 9.41 23.02
CA LYS A 172 2.21 9.82 22.53
C LYS A 172 3.24 8.70 22.65
N THR A 173 3.16 7.91 23.72
CA THR A 173 4.03 6.74 23.91
C THR A 173 3.70 5.64 22.89
N ILE A 174 2.42 5.43 22.58
CA ILE A 174 1.96 4.51 21.54
C ILE A 174 2.44 4.96 20.16
N ALA A 175 2.32 6.26 19.84
CA ALA A 175 2.83 6.83 18.59
C ALA A 175 4.35 6.62 18.46
N GLN A 176 5.13 6.85 19.52
CA GLN A 176 6.57 6.58 19.53
C GLN A 176 6.90 5.10 19.27
N ALA A 177 6.13 4.18 19.87
CA ALA A 177 6.28 2.75 19.60
C ALA A 177 5.94 2.41 18.14
N GLY A 178 4.85 2.96 17.60
CA GLY A 178 4.48 2.84 16.19
C GLY A 178 5.57 3.33 15.25
N PHE A 179 6.14 4.51 15.54
CA PHE A 179 7.21 5.08 14.72
C PHE A 179 8.45 4.20 14.74
N ALA A 180 8.83 3.70 15.93
CA ALA A 180 9.92 2.75 16.08
C ALA A 180 9.67 1.45 15.30
N PHE A 181 8.44 0.91 15.32
CA PHE A 181 8.09 -0.26 14.51
C PHE A 181 8.26 -0.01 13.01
N GLY A 182 7.84 1.16 12.52
CA GLY A 182 7.97 1.54 11.12
C GLY A 182 9.43 1.64 10.70
N VAL A 183 10.23 2.39 11.47
CA VAL A 183 11.66 2.60 11.18
C VAL A 183 12.45 1.29 11.28
N ILE A 184 12.28 0.52 12.36
CA ILE A 184 12.99 -0.75 12.55
C ILE A 184 12.56 -1.75 11.47
N GLY A 185 11.26 -1.83 11.16
CA GLY A 185 10.73 -2.73 10.14
C GLY A 185 11.32 -2.47 8.77
N LEU A 186 11.38 -1.20 8.37
CA LEU A 186 12.03 -0.76 7.14
C LEU A 186 13.52 -1.08 7.13
N LEU A 187 14.24 -0.78 8.22
CA LEU A 187 15.68 -1.06 8.33
C LEU A 187 15.99 -2.55 8.26
N VAL A 188 15.19 -3.40 8.91
CA VAL A 188 15.34 -4.87 8.86
C VAL A 188 15.12 -5.37 7.43
N PHE A 189 14.08 -4.90 6.75
CA PHE A 189 13.84 -5.27 5.35
C PHE A 189 15.03 -4.84 4.47
N MET A 190 15.48 -3.59 4.56
CA MET A 190 16.59 -3.09 3.75
C MET A 190 17.90 -3.82 4.05
N ALA A 191 18.22 -4.07 5.32
CA ALA A 191 19.42 -4.80 5.71
C ALA A 191 19.47 -6.19 5.06
N ILE A 192 18.36 -6.93 5.13
CA ILE A 192 18.34 -8.31 4.65
C ILE A 192 18.10 -8.38 3.13
N ALA A 193 17.01 -7.79 2.63
CA ALA A 193 16.61 -7.94 1.22
C ALA A 193 17.42 -7.05 0.25
N VAL A 194 17.81 -5.85 0.68
CA VAL A 194 18.53 -4.90 -0.19
C VAL A 194 20.04 -5.11 -0.09
N LEU A 195 20.57 -5.17 1.15
CA LEU A 195 22.01 -5.23 1.42
C LEU A 195 22.55 -6.65 1.58
N GLY A 196 21.70 -7.67 1.71
CA GLY A 196 22.13 -9.06 1.88
C GLY A 196 22.78 -9.36 3.24
N VAL A 197 22.43 -8.59 4.27
CA VAL A 197 22.96 -8.77 5.63
C VAL A 197 22.18 -9.89 6.34
N GLU A 198 22.90 -10.85 6.88
CA GLU A 198 22.33 -11.89 7.74
C GLU A 198 22.17 -11.38 9.18
N LEU A 199 20.93 -11.32 9.67
CA LEU A 199 20.59 -10.88 11.03
C LEU A 199 20.00 -12.04 11.85
N GLY A 200 20.81 -13.07 12.06
CA GLY A 200 20.39 -14.27 12.79
C GLY A 200 19.20 -14.96 12.10
N PRO A 201 18.11 -15.30 12.84
CA PRO A 201 16.95 -15.97 12.24
C PRO A 201 16.00 -15.00 11.50
N LEU A 202 16.28 -13.69 11.52
CA LEU A 202 15.40 -12.71 10.88
C LEU A 202 15.37 -12.89 9.37
N ARG A 203 14.18 -12.75 8.82
CA ARG A 203 13.87 -12.76 7.38
C ARG A 203 13.21 -11.44 6.99
N PRO A 204 13.24 -11.03 5.70
CA PRO A 204 12.67 -9.76 5.27
C PRO A 204 11.21 -9.55 5.69
N TRP A 205 10.42 -10.62 5.77
CA TRP A 205 9.01 -10.53 6.18
C TRP A 205 8.82 -10.12 7.63
N HIS A 206 9.78 -10.38 8.53
CA HIS A 206 9.71 -9.90 9.91
C HIS A 206 9.80 -8.37 9.95
N GLY A 207 10.62 -7.78 9.07
CA GLY A 207 10.65 -6.34 8.86
C GLY A 207 9.31 -5.79 8.38
N GLY A 208 8.69 -6.47 7.40
CA GLY A 208 7.35 -6.13 6.91
C GLY A 208 6.23 -6.27 7.95
N ALA A 209 6.29 -7.30 8.80
CA ALA A 209 5.36 -7.50 9.90
C ALA A 209 5.49 -6.40 10.97
N LEU A 210 6.73 -6.01 11.29
CA LEU A 210 6.97 -4.90 12.21
C LEU A 210 6.49 -3.57 11.61
N PHE A 211 6.77 -3.33 10.33
CA PHE A 211 6.28 -2.14 9.62
C PHE A 211 4.74 -2.08 9.62
N SER A 212 4.08 -3.22 9.44
CA SER A 212 2.61 -3.31 9.55
C SER A 212 2.11 -2.90 10.93
N GLY A 213 2.87 -3.17 12.00
CA GLY A 213 2.57 -2.65 13.33
C GLY A 213 2.50 -1.13 13.40
N ALA A 214 3.34 -0.42 12.63
CA ALA A 214 3.26 1.04 12.52
C ALA A 214 1.96 1.49 11.83
N VAL A 215 1.55 0.80 10.77
CA VAL A 215 0.30 1.04 10.06
C VAL A 215 -0.92 0.86 10.98
N PHE A 216 -0.92 -0.18 11.82
CA PHE A 216 -2.01 -0.36 12.80
C PHE A 216 -2.02 0.72 13.89
N VAL A 217 -0.85 1.22 14.30
CA VAL A 217 -0.76 2.35 15.23
C VAL A 217 -1.24 3.64 14.56
N ASP A 218 -0.93 3.85 13.28
CA ASP A 218 -1.42 4.98 12.50
C ASP A 218 -2.95 5.05 12.50
N SER A 219 -3.62 3.96 12.10
CA SER A 219 -5.09 3.88 12.15
C SER A 219 -5.67 3.97 13.55
N TYR A 220 -4.95 3.46 14.56
CA TYR A 220 -5.36 3.63 15.94
C TYR A 220 -5.44 5.12 16.29
N LEU A 221 -4.42 5.93 15.96
CA LEU A 221 -4.41 7.37 16.23
C LEU A 221 -5.56 8.09 15.51
N TRP A 222 -5.80 7.75 14.24
CA TRP A 222 -6.93 8.29 13.48
C TRP A 222 -8.27 8.00 14.15
N VAL A 223 -8.51 6.75 14.57
CA VAL A 223 -9.79 6.37 15.19
C VAL A 223 -9.94 6.93 16.60
N THR A 224 -8.89 6.89 17.43
CA THR A 224 -9.04 7.24 18.86
C THR A 224 -8.84 8.70 19.19
N ILE A 225 -8.07 9.41 18.38
CA ILE A 225 -7.74 10.84 18.62
C ILE A 225 -8.54 11.73 17.66
N ALA A 226 -8.64 11.35 16.38
CA ALA A 226 -9.35 12.12 15.37
C ALA A 226 -10.81 11.65 15.15
N ASP A 227 -11.29 10.65 15.90
CA ASP A 227 -12.65 10.08 15.77
C ASP A 227 -12.99 9.63 14.33
N ALA A 228 -11.97 9.19 13.59
CA ALA A 228 -12.12 8.71 12.23
C ALA A 228 -12.96 7.43 12.16
N ALA A 229 -13.59 7.20 11.00
CA ALA A 229 -14.47 6.05 10.82
C ALA A 229 -13.73 4.71 11.00
N PRO A 230 -14.41 3.65 11.47
CA PRO A 230 -13.78 2.33 11.65
C PRO A 230 -13.19 1.69 10.38
N VAL A 231 -13.45 2.26 9.20
CA VAL A 231 -12.81 1.87 7.92
C VAL A 231 -11.29 1.92 8.01
N GLU A 232 -10.73 2.75 8.90
CA GLU A 232 -9.29 2.82 9.15
C GLU A 232 -8.69 1.46 9.53
N PHE A 233 -9.42 0.60 10.24
CA PHE A 233 -8.93 -0.75 10.53
C PHE A 233 -8.92 -1.67 9.29
N LEU A 234 -9.80 -1.43 8.31
CA LEU A 234 -9.76 -2.12 7.03
C LEU A 234 -8.56 -1.63 6.20
N TRP A 235 -8.25 -0.34 6.26
CA TRP A 235 -7.01 0.20 5.69
C TRP A 235 -5.79 -0.45 6.31
N ALA A 236 -5.70 -0.49 7.65
CA ALA A 236 -4.57 -1.10 8.34
C ALA A 236 -4.41 -2.57 7.99
N LEU A 237 -5.52 -3.31 7.88
CA LEU A 237 -5.51 -4.71 7.47
C LEU A 237 -5.02 -4.87 6.03
N ALA A 238 -5.49 -4.05 5.10
CA ALA A 238 -5.07 -4.09 3.70
C ALA A 238 -3.59 -3.70 3.54
N ALA A 239 -3.20 -2.55 4.07
CA ALA A 239 -1.83 -2.04 4.03
C ALA A 239 -0.86 -2.97 4.78
N GLY A 240 -1.20 -3.42 5.99
CA GLY A 240 -0.43 -4.39 6.74
C GLY A 240 -0.32 -5.75 6.02
N GLY A 241 -1.38 -6.17 5.34
CA GLY A 241 -1.37 -7.32 4.44
C GLY A 241 -0.34 -7.16 3.31
N ILE A 242 -0.31 -6.01 2.63
CA ILE A 242 0.71 -5.73 1.61
C ILE A 242 2.11 -5.76 2.22
N PHE A 243 2.35 -5.01 3.29
CA PHE A 243 3.68 -4.87 3.89
C PHE A 243 4.22 -6.17 4.47
N THR A 244 3.36 -7.04 5.00
CA THR A 244 3.77 -8.35 5.53
C THR A 244 3.87 -9.42 4.44
N LEU A 245 2.83 -9.57 3.60
CA LEU A 245 2.71 -10.72 2.71
C LEU A 245 3.61 -10.62 1.47
N VAL A 246 3.88 -9.41 0.97
CA VAL A 246 4.82 -9.23 -0.16
C VAL A 246 6.20 -9.83 0.15
N PRO A 247 6.88 -9.43 1.24
CA PRO A 247 8.17 -10.03 1.58
C PRO A 247 8.03 -11.48 2.07
N CYS A 248 6.91 -11.86 2.69
CA CYS A 248 6.66 -13.25 3.07
C CYS A 248 6.70 -14.17 1.85
N ILE A 249 5.87 -13.90 0.84
CA ILE A 249 5.79 -14.74 -0.36
C ILE A 249 7.09 -14.71 -1.16
N ALA A 250 7.73 -13.55 -1.25
CA ALA A 250 8.94 -13.38 -2.06
C ALA A 250 10.18 -14.06 -1.47
N TYR A 251 10.30 -14.14 -0.13
CA TYR A 251 11.53 -14.58 0.53
C TYR A 251 11.37 -15.83 1.42
N GLU A 252 10.16 -16.35 1.63
CA GLU A 252 9.96 -17.56 2.43
C GLU A 252 10.22 -18.85 1.64
N ASN A 253 9.92 -18.86 0.34
CA ASN A 253 10.05 -20.03 -0.54
C ASN A 253 11.49 -20.29 -1.02
N GLY A 254 12.44 -19.39 -0.74
CA GLY A 254 13.85 -19.54 -1.14
C GLY A 254 14.66 -20.54 -0.31
N HIS A 255 14.02 -21.41 0.48
CA HIS A 255 14.67 -22.42 1.32
C HIS A 255 14.09 -23.84 1.14
N SER A 256 13.31 -24.08 0.08
CA SER A 256 13.15 -25.47 -0.37
C SER A 256 14.49 -25.89 -1.00
N PRO A 257 15.28 -26.80 -0.38
CA PRO A 257 16.31 -27.46 -1.15
C PRO A 257 15.62 -28.13 -2.33
N ASP A 258 16.21 -28.04 -3.52
CA ASP A 258 15.74 -28.69 -4.74
C ASP A 258 15.13 -30.08 -4.45
N GLU A 259 13.80 -30.15 -4.42
CA GLU A 259 13.07 -31.37 -4.75
C GLU A 259 12.84 -31.35 -6.26
N SER A 260 13.91 -31.53 -7.05
CA SER A 260 13.93 -32.20 -8.37
C SER A 260 15.24 -31.96 -9.14
N GLU A 261 16.25 -32.81 -8.91
CA GLU A 261 16.69 -33.89 -9.84
C GLU A 261 17.87 -34.67 -9.23
#